data_AF-A0A3D9CZY7-F1
#
_entry.id   AF-A0A3D9CZY7-F1
#
_cell.length_a   1.000
_cell.length_b   1.000
_cell.length_c   1.000
_cell.angle_alpha   90.00
_cell.angle_beta   90.00
_cell.angle_gamma   90.00
#
_symmetry.space_group_name_H-M   'P 1'
#
loop_
_entity.id
_entity.type
_entity.pdbx_description
1 polymer ?
#
loop_
_entity_poly.entity_id
_entity_poly.type
_entity_poly.pdbx_seq_one_letter_code
_entity_poly.pdbx_strand_id
1 'polypeptide(L)'
;MKKIIIPISTLFVTGLAYAQTTPSTTENYVYSKTYLSDPALSTPKTSETVQYFDGLGRPKQVVNIKASPLGRDVVTHIEYDGFGRQVKDFLPIPQSGTQNGAIVPGPLTNATQPGIYGSEKIYAEKVLENSPLDRILEQKQVGNDWINKPVKFGYDAVTVADRVKKFTTVTTWENGATKSVLGENWLYTDGQLYKTSVKDEDGNETIEFKNGQGQLILARKVIAADEYADTYYVYNEYNQLAFVIPPLASIRGDIATNTLKHDELCYQYRYDGRSRLVEKKLPGKGWEYMVYDKQDRLIATQDAELKNKGQWLYTKYDQFSRVIMTGISQAMG
;
A
#
# COMPACT_ATOMS: atom_id res chain seq x y z
N MET A 1 -24.30 25.23 89.46
CA MET A 1 -24.71 24.73 88.14
C MET A 1 -24.03 25.58 87.07
N LYS A 2 -22.98 25.08 86.40
CA LYS A 2 -22.37 25.73 85.23
C LYS A 2 -22.65 24.87 84.01
N LYS A 3 -23.40 25.42 83.05
CA LYS A 3 -23.77 24.76 81.79
C LYS A 3 -22.66 24.93 80.77
N ILE A 4 -22.38 23.84 80.07
CA ILE A 4 -21.46 23.67 78.94
C ILE A 4 -22.12 24.25 77.67
N ILE A 5 -21.38 24.99 76.85
CA ILE A 5 -21.59 25.02 75.39
C ILE A 5 -20.19 25.05 74.72
N ILE A 6 -19.87 23.98 74.00
CA ILE A 6 -18.72 23.85 73.11
C ILE A 6 -19.16 24.30 71.73
N PRO A 7 -18.54 25.32 71.09
CA PRO A 7 -18.78 25.56 69.67
C PRO A 7 -17.86 24.65 68.85
N ILE A 8 -18.44 23.61 68.25
CA ILE A 8 -17.80 22.81 67.21
C ILE A 8 -17.65 23.71 65.97
N SER A 9 -16.40 24.08 65.68
CA SER A 9 -16.03 24.75 64.45
C SER A 9 -15.91 23.72 63.33
N THR A 10 -17.00 23.49 62.58
CA THR A 10 -16.98 22.71 61.34
C THR A 10 -16.60 23.60 60.17
N LEU A 11 -15.37 23.42 59.73
CA LEU A 11 -14.73 23.97 58.53
C LEU A 11 -15.43 23.42 57.27
N PHE A 12 -16.26 24.23 56.60
CA PHE A 12 -16.75 23.92 55.25
C PHE A 12 -15.68 24.35 54.23
N VAL A 13 -14.76 23.43 53.89
CA VAL A 13 -13.96 23.55 52.66
C VAL A 13 -14.77 22.90 51.55
N THR A 14 -15.52 23.70 50.80
CA THR A 14 -16.05 23.29 49.50
C THR A 14 -14.89 23.16 48.53
N GLY A 15 -14.34 21.96 48.41
CA GLY A 15 -13.44 21.61 47.31
C GLY A 15 -14.24 21.58 46.01
N LEU A 16 -14.06 22.58 45.15
CA LEU A 16 -14.48 22.49 43.75
C LEU A 16 -13.56 21.47 43.08
N ALA A 17 -14.03 20.23 42.95
CA ALA A 17 -13.41 19.28 42.03
C ALA A 17 -13.70 19.77 40.60
N TYR A 18 -12.72 20.42 39.96
CA TYR A 18 -12.76 20.62 38.52
C TYR A 18 -12.55 19.26 37.86
N ALA A 19 -13.64 18.61 37.45
CA ALA A 19 -13.53 17.55 36.46
C ALA A 19 -12.83 18.14 35.22
N GLN A 20 -11.88 17.42 34.65
CA GLN A 20 -11.18 17.84 33.44
C GLN A 20 -12.19 17.80 32.28
N THR A 21 -12.85 18.93 32.01
CA THR A 21 -13.95 19.03 31.02
C THR A 21 -13.49 18.95 29.57
N THR A 22 -12.19 18.79 29.34
CA THR A 22 -11.53 18.86 28.04
C THR A 22 -10.75 17.57 27.82
N PRO A 23 -10.85 16.91 26.65
CA PRO A 23 -11.63 17.30 25.46
C PRO A 23 -13.15 17.10 25.55
N SER A 24 -13.65 16.12 26.31
CA SER A 24 -15.10 15.89 26.47
C SER A 24 -15.41 15.10 27.76
N THR A 25 -16.62 15.28 28.28
CA THR A 25 -17.19 14.49 29.40
C THR A 25 -18.31 13.54 28.98
N THR A 26 -18.78 13.64 27.74
CA THR A 26 -19.94 12.90 27.22
C THR A 26 -19.60 11.96 26.07
N GLU A 27 -18.38 12.05 25.54
CA GLU A 27 -17.97 11.33 24.34
C GLU A 27 -16.75 10.46 24.63
N ASN A 28 -16.69 9.29 24.00
CA ASN A 28 -15.51 8.45 24.02
C ASN A 28 -14.45 9.02 23.07
N TYR A 29 -13.20 9.15 23.54
CA TYR A 29 -12.11 9.66 22.72
C TYR A 29 -10.74 9.06 23.10
N VAL A 30 -9.80 9.17 22.16
CA VAL A 30 -8.36 8.96 22.37
C VAL A 30 -7.66 10.29 22.11
N TYR A 31 -6.88 10.75 23.10
CA TYR A 31 -6.05 11.94 22.98
C TYR A 31 -4.59 11.55 22.81
N SER A 32 -3.96 12.10 21.77
CA SER A 32 -2.57 11.87 21.43
C SER A 32 -1.81 13.20 21.43
N LYS A 33 -0.69 13.24 22.15
CA LYS A 33 0.21 14.39 22.23
C LYS A 33 1.62 13.98 21.84
N THR A 34 2.13 14.58 20.78
CA THR A 34 3.51 14.39 20.32
C THR A 34 4.32 15.64 20.62
N TYR A 35 5.44 15.48 21.32
CA TYR A 35 6.38 16.55 21.58
C TYR A 35 7.32 16.73 20.39
N LEU A 36 7.34 17.94 19.81
CA LEU A 36 8.18 18.33 18.68
C LEU A 36 9.49 19.01 19.14
N SER A 37 9.60 19.28 20.42
CA SER A 37 10.82 19.75 21.10
C SER A 37 11.04 18.92 22.35
N ASP A 38 12.17 19.17 23.02
CA ASP A 38 12.43 18.58 24.33
C ASP A 38 11.24 18.83 25.29
N PRO A 39 10.61 17.77 25.83
CA PRO A 39 9.47 17.87 26.73
C PRO A 39 9.81 18.53 28.07
N ALA A 40 11.09 18.66 28.42
CA ALA A 40 11.55 19.33 29.65
C ALA A 40 11.56 20.86 29.54
N LEU A 41 11.36 21.42 28.35
CA LEU A 41 11.24 22.88 28.18
C LEU A 41 9.97 23.41 28.85
N SER A 42 10.00 24.67 29.31
CA SER A 42 8.84 25.31 29.97
C SER A 42 7.63 25.48 29.05
N THR A 43 7.85 25.63 27.75
CA THR A 43 6.81 25.68 26.70
C THR A 43 7.23 24.78 25.53
N PRO A 44 7.07 23.46 25.66
CA PRO A 44 7.48 22.55 24.61
C PRO A 44 6.52 22.69 23.42
N LYS A 45 7.07 22.62 22.20
CA LYS A 45 6.25 22.59 20.98
C LYS A 45 5.58 21.22 20.88
N THR A 46 4.26 21.21 20.71
CA THR A 46 3.46 19.99 20.70
C THR A 46 2.57 19.94 19.47
N SER A 47 2.29 18.72 19.03
CA SER A 47 1.22 18.40 18.09
C SER A 47 0.20 17.53 18.82
N GLU A 48 -1.07 17.93 18.77
CA GLU A 48 -2.13 17.36 19.59
C GLU A 48 -3.33 16.98 18.74
N THR A 49 -3.82 15.75 18.94
CA THR A 49 -4.94 15.20 18.17
C THR A 49 -5.91 14.49 19.11
N VAL A 50 -7.21 14.68 18.89
CA VAL A 50 -8.29 13.95 19.57
C VAL A 50 -9.07 13.17 18.53
N GLN A 51 -9.24 11.87 18.74
CA GLN A 51 -10.08 11.01 17.93
C GLN A 51 -11.32 10.61 18.73
N TYR A 52 -12.49 11.00 18.25
CA TYR A 52 -13.78 10.68 18.85
C TYR A 52 -14.38 9.42 18.25
N PHE A 53 -15.09 8.65 19.06
CA PHE A 53 -15.72 7.39 18.67
C PHE A 53 -17.24 7.44 18.81
N ASP A 54 -17.94 6.65 18.02
CA ASP A 54 -19.36 6.37 18.20
C ASP A 54 -19.61 5.30 19.29
N GLY A 55 -20.87 4.96 19.53
CA GLY A 55 -21.26 3.96 20.54
C GLY A 55 -20.80 2.53 20.23
N LEU A 56 -20.33 2.27 19.00
CA LEU A 56 -19.77 0.98 18.57
C LEU A 56 -18.23 1.00 18.59
N GLY A 57 -17.62 2.09 19.06
CA GLY A 57 -16.16 2.24 19.11
C GLY A 57 -15.53 2.56 17.75
N ARG A 58 -16.31 3.00 16.75
CA ARG A 58 -15.77 3.41 15.44
C ARG A 58 -15.46 4.90 15.43
N PRO A 59 -14.36 5.35 14.82
CA PRO A 59 -14.02 6.76 14.72
C PRO A 59 -15.09 7.58 14.00
N LYS A 60 -15.59 8.66 14.60
CA LYS A 60 -16.58 9.56 13.98
C LYS A 60 -16.05 10.96 13.66
N GLN A 61 -14.96 11.36 14.30
CA GLN A 61 -14.33 12.66 14.07
C GLN A 61 -12.90 12.65 14.58
N VAL A 62 -11.99 13.26 13.83
CA VAL A 62 -10.61 13.54 14.28
C VAL A 62 -10.42 15.05 14.35
N VAL A 63 -9.95 15.56 15.49
CA VAL A 63 -9.68 16.98 15.72
C VAL A 63 -8.19 17.16 15.94
N ASN A 64 -7.51 17.82 15.01
CA ASN A 64 -6.14 18.29 15.19
C ASN A 64 -6.18 19.68 15.84
N ILE A 65 -5.74 19.76 17.10
CA ILE A 65 -5.88 20.94 17.94
C ILE A 65 -4.93 22.02 17.46
N LYS A 66 -5.47 23.22 17.16
CA LYS A 66 -4.70 24.40 16.74
C LYS A 66 -3.71 24.14 15.59
N ALA A 67 -4.01 23.17 14.73
CA ALA A 67 -3.10 22.69 13.70
C ALA A 67 -3.01 23.59 12.45
N SER A 68 -3.95 24.53 12.27
CA SER A 68 -3.86 25.49 11.18
C SER A 68 -2.86 26.63 11.49
N PRO A 69 -2.33 27.34 10.47
CA PRO A 69 -1.42 28.47 10.68
C PRO A 69 -1.97 29.60 11.57
N LEU A 70 -3.30 29.73 11.65
CA LEU A 70 -3.98 30.71 12.50
C LEU A 70 -4.29 30.18 13.91
N GLY A 71 -3.77 29.01 14.29
CA GLY A 71 -4.04 28.39 15.59
C GLY A 71 -5.48 27.91 15.77
N ARG A 72 -6.18 27.60 14.67
CA ARG A 72 -7.53 27.03 14.66
C ARG A 72 -7.46 25.51 14.50
N ASP A 73 -8.50 24.82 14.95
CA ASP A 73 -8.58 23.36 14.85
C ASP A 73 -8.79 22.94 13.39
N VAL A 74 -8.29 21.75 13.04
CA VAL A 74 -8.51 21.13 11.73
C VAL A 74 -9.20 19.79 11.96
N VAL A 75 -10.38 19.62 11.38
CA VAL A 75 -11.27 18.49 11.69
C VAL A 75 -11.42 17.59 10.47
N THR A 76 -11.18 16.31 10.64
CA THR A 76 -11.55 15.28 9.66
C THR A 76 -12.88 14.66 10.08
N HIS A 77 -13.89 14.83 9.24
CA HIS A 77 -15.20 14.20 9.43
C HIS A 77 -15.18 12.76 8.92
N ILE A 78 -15.79 11.83 9.66
CA ILE A 78 -15.92 10.44 9.27
C ILE A 78 -17.39 10.06 9.39
N GLU A 79 -17.95 9.51 8.31
CA GLU A 79 -19.30 8.96 8.32
C GLU A 79 -19.28 7.53 7.76
N TYR A 80 -20.26 6.76 8.22
CA TYR A 80 -20.47 5.39 7.79
C TYR A 80 -21.83 5.28 7.12
N ASP A 81 -21.94 4.40 6.14
CA ASP A 81 -23.24 4.05 5.57
C ASP A 81 -24.09 3.22 6.56
N GLY A 82 -25.31 2.85 6.16
CA GLY A 82 -26.23 2.07 6.99
C GLY A 82 -25.72 0.67 7.35
N PHE A 83 -24.69 0.17 6.67
CA PHE A 83 -24.04 -1.12 6.96
C PHE A 83 -22.76 -0.94 7.79
N GLY A 84 -22.41 0.30 8.14
CA GLY A 84 -21.26 0.61 8.97
C GLY A 84 -19.92 0.69 8.23
N ARG A 85 -19.95 0.84 6.90
CA ARG A 85 -18.77 0.94 6.03
C ARG A 85 -18.43 2.40 5.76
N GLN A 86 -17.13 2.73 5.76
CA GLN A 86 -16.66 4.07 5.43
C GLN A 86 -16.50 4.19 3.90
N VAL A 87 -17.56 4.64 3.24
CA VAL A 87 -17.59 4.81 1.78
C VAL A 87 -17.15 6.20 1.33
N LYS A 88 -16.99 7.15 2.26
CA LYS A 88 -16.51 8.50 1.98
C LYS A 88 -15.28 8.84 2.80
N ASP A 89 -14.29 9.40 2.10
CA ASP A 89 -13.04 9.87 2.69
C ASP A 89 -12.98 11.39 2.53
N PHE A 90 -13.30 12.13 3.61
CA PHE A 90 -13.37 13.59 3.61
C PHE A 90 -11.99 14.24 3.75
N LEU A 91 -11.82 15.37 3.08
CA LEU A 91 -10.69 16.27 3.32
C LEU A 91 -10.75 16.85 4.75
N PRO A 92 -9.59 17.16 5.37
CA PRO A 92 -9.55 17.86 6.65
C PRO A 92 -10.07 19.29 6.52
N ILE A 93 -11.02 19.69 7.37
CA ILE A 93 -11.69 20.99 7.31
C ILE A 93 -11.12 21.89 8.40
N PRO A 94 -10.36 22.96 8.06
CA PRO A 94 -10.00 24.00 9.01
C PRO A 94 -11.27 24.60 9.59
N GLN A 95 -11.34 24.79 10.91
CA GLN A 95 -12.49 25.39 11.59
C GLN A 95 -12.31 26.91 11.73
N SER A 96 -13.39 27.61 12.09
CA SER A 96 -13.37 29.06 12.29
C SER A 96 -12.60 29.50 13.56
N GLY A 97 -12.39 28.56 14.50
CA GLY A 97 -11.66 28.78 15.74
C GLY A 97 -11.09 27.48 16.31
N THR A 98 -10.78 27.50 17.60
CA THR A 98 -10.34 26.32 18.36
C THR A 98 -11.31 26.06 19.51
N GLN A 99 -11.63 24.79 19.74
CA GLN A 99 -12.36 24.32 20.91
C GLN A 99 -11.43 23.50 21.84
N ASN A 100 -10.11 23.68 21.68
CA ASN A 100 -9.07 22.96 22.43
C ASN A 100 -9.29 21.43 22.44
N GLY A 101 -9.69 20.88 21.29
CA GLY A 101 -9.89 19.45 21.12
C GLY A 101 -11.30 18.95 21.40
N ALA A 102 -12.23 19.78 21.89
CA ALA A 102 -13.63 19.38 22.01
C ALA A 102 -14.23 18.98 20.66
N ILE A 103 -15.23 18.10 20.68
CA ILE A 103 -15.91 17.66 19.46
C ILE A 103 -16.55 18.85 18.76
N VAL A 104 -16.33 18.98 17.46
CA VAL A 104 -16.88 20.08 16.67
C VAL A 104 -18.24 19.67 16.12
N PRO A 105 -19.35 20.32 16.51
CA PRO A 105 -20.67 20.04 15.96
C PRO A 105 -20.74 20.55 14.52
N GLY A 106 -21.19 19.70 13.60
CA GLY A 106 -21.41 20.07 12.19
C GLY A 106 -20.18 20.65 11.47
N PRO A 107 -19.02 19.96 11.47
CA PRO A 107 -17.76 20.50 10.92
C PRO A 107 -17.83 20.80 9.41
N LEU A 108 -18.73 20.13 8.68
CA LEU A 108 -18.96 20.33 7.25
C LEU A 108 -19.47 21.73 6.90
N THR A 109 -20.10 22.44 7.85
CA THR A 109 -20.61 23.80 7.64
C THR A 109 -19.48 24.77 7.28
N ASN A 110 -18.29 24.58 7.85
CA ASN A 110 -17.16 25.45 7.55
C ASN A 110 -16.50 25.12 6.20
N ALA A 111 -16.70 23.92 5.67
CA ALA A 111 -16.14 23.53 4.38
C ALA A 111 -16.67 24.38 3.23
N THR A 112 -17.93 24.85 3.32
CA THR A 112 -18.57 25.63 2.26
C THR A 112 -18.08 27.07 2.14
N GLN A 113 -17.16 27.49 3.01
CA GLN A 113 -16.58 28.83 2.94
C GLN A 113 -15.73 28.97 1.67
N PRO A 114 -15.89 30.05 0.86
CA PRO A 114 -15.15 30.22 -0.38
C PRO A 114 -13.62 30.20 -0.23
N GLY A 115 -13.10 30.61 0.94
CA GLY A 115 -11.67 30.58 1.24
C GLY A 115 -11.14 29.23 1.74
N ILE A 116 -11.99 28.20 1.80
CA ILE A 116 -11.60 26.83 2.18
C ILE A 116 -11.84 25.88 1.01
N TYR A 117 -13.10 25.47 0.78
CA TYR A 117 -13.47 24.60 -0.33
C TYR A 117 -14.64 25.13 -1.18
N GLY A 118 -15.39 26.13 -0.69
CA GLY A 118 -16.51 26.71 -1.42
C GLY A 118 -17.56 25.66 -1.79
N SER A 119 -17.88 25.53 -3.08
CA SER A 119 -18.84 24.55 -3.60
C SER A 119 -18.20 23.24 -4.05
N GLU A 120 -16.92 23.00 -3.77
CA GLU A 120 -16.24 21.76 -4.19
C GLU A 120 -16.73 20.53 -3.43
N LYS A 121 -16.74 19.39 -4.11
CA LYS A 121 -16.88 18.09 -3.46
C LYS A 121 -15.61 17.82 -2.64
N ILE A 122 -15.74 17.75 -1.32
CA ILE A 122 -14.59 17.63 -0.39
C ILE A 122 -14.28 16.19 0.03
N TYR A 123 -14.82 15.18 -0.66
CA TYR A 123 -14.61 13.78 -0.28
C TYR A 123 -14.42 12.91 -1.51
N ALA A 124 -13.56 11.91 -1.37
CA ALA A 124 -13.56 10.77 -2.28
C ALA A 124 -14.69 9.81 -1.86
N GLU A 125 -15.29 9.14 -2.83
CA GLU A 125 -16.45 8.28 -2.62
C GLU A 125 -16.24 6.93 -3.30
N LYS A 126 -16.50 5.86 -2.58
CA LYS A 126 -16.43 4.47 -3.06
C LYS A 126 -17.85 3.94 -3.22
N VAL A 127 -18.17 3.44 -4.41
CA VAL A 127 -19.38 2.68 -4.66
C VAL A 127 -19.01 1.21 -4.54
N LEU A 128 -19.62 0.52 -3.58
CA LEU A 128 -19.38 -0.90 -3.33
C LEU A 128 -20.46 -1.74 -4.01
N GLU A 129 -20.13 -2.98 -4.34
CA GLU A 129 -21.14 -3.95 -4.75
C GLU A 129 -22.07 -4.32 -3.58
N ASN A 130 -23.31 -4.69 -3.90
CA ASN A 130 -24.26 -5.20 -2.92
C ASN A 130 -24.03 -6.71 -2.67
N SER A 131 -22.81 -7.05 -2.24
CA SER A 131 -22.42 -8.42 -1.89
C SER A 131 -21.70 -8.43 -0.54
N PRO A 132 -21.71 -9.55 0.19
CA PRO A 132 -20.95 -9.68 1.44
C PRO A 132 -19.44 -9.47 1.31
N LEU A 133 -18.90 -9.44 0.08
CA LEU A 133 -17.49 -9.21 -0.18
C LEU A 133 -17.11 -7.72 -0.21
N ASP A 134 -18.09 -6.81 -0.29
CA ASP A 134 -17.90 -5.35 -0.26
C ASP A 134 -16.83 -4.85 -1.25
N ARG A 135 -16.73 -5.47 -2.43
CA ARG A 135 -15.76 -5.06 -3.46
C ARG A 135 -16.13 -3.68 -4.02
N ILE A 136 -15.11 -2.88 -4.31
CA ILE A 136 -15.27 -1.53 -4.87
C ILE A 136 -15.60 -1.66 -6.35
N LEU A 137 -16.72 -1.10 -6.81
CA LEU A 137 -17.09 -1.02 -8.22
C LEU A 137 -16.66 0.30 -8.85
N GLU A 138 -16.80 1.40 -8.11
CA GLU A 138 -16.37 2.71 -8.57
C GLU A 138 -15.69 3.49 -7.44
N GLN A 139 -14.73 4.33 -7.80
CA GLN A 139 -14.15 5.32 -6.90
C GLN A 139 -14.15 6.69 -7.58
N LYS A 140 -14.79 7.66 -6.94
CA LYS A 140 -14.83 9.06 -7.38
C LYS A 140 -13.88 9.87 -6.53
N GLN A 141 -12.97 10.61 -7.15
CA GLN A 141 -12.04 11.47 -6.44
C GLN A 141 -12.74 12.73 -5.90
N VAL A 142 -12.00 13.45 -5.05
CA VAL A 142 -12.37 14.76 -4.51
C VAL A 142 -12.44 15.79 -5.66
N GLY A 143 -13.39 16.72 -5.58
CA GLY A 143 -13.59 17.80 -6.56
C GLY A 143 -14.77 17.55 -7.50
N ASN A 144 -15.43 18.63 -7.92
CA ASN A 144 -16.63 18.55 -8.76
C ASN A 144 -16.35 17.97 -10.15
N ASP A 145 -15.18 18.26 -10.71
CA ASP A 145 -14.76 17.80 -12.05
C ASP A 145 -14.65 16.27 -12.15
N TRP A 146 -14.48 15.59 -11.02
CA TRP A 146 -14.27 14.14 -10.95
C TRP A 146 -15.56 13.34 -10.73
N ILE A 147 -16.70 14.01 -10.50
CA ILE A 147 -17.99 13.35 -10.21
C ILE A 147 -18.39 12.40 -11.34
N ASN A 148 -18.18 12.82 -12.58
CA ASN A 148 -18.54 12.06 -13.79
C ASN A 148 -17.35 11.30 -14.40
N LYS A 149 -16.21 11.27 -13.71
CA LYS A 149 -15.00 10.55 -14.11
C LYS A 149 -14.55 9.56 -13.02
N PRO A 150 -15.38 8.57 -12.64
CA PRO A 150 -14.98 7.59 -11.65
C PRO A 150 -13.90 6.66 -12.22
N VAL A 151 -12.97 6.24 -11.36
CA VAL A 151 -12.23 5.00 -11.57
C VAL A 151 -13.21 3.85 -11.45
N LYS A 152 -13.22 2.94 -12.42
CA LYS A 152 -14.10 1.77 -12.43
C LYS A 152 -13.31 0.50 -12.26
N PHE A 153 -13.85 -0.41 -11.47
CA PHE A 153 -13.26 -1.71 -11.18
C PHE A 153 -14.18 -2.82 -11.70
N GLY A 154 -13.60 -3.75 -12.45
CA GLY A 154 -14.27 -4.96 -12.94
C GLY A 154 -13.71 -6.20 -12.26
N TYR A 155 -14.58 -7.17 -11.99
CA TYR A 155 -14.21 -8.45 -11.39
C TYR A 155 -14.91 -9.59 -12.13
N ASP A 156 -14.16 -10.28 -12.95
CA ASP A 156 -14.65 -11.34 -13.83
C ASP A 156 -13.74 -12.57 -13.75
N ALA A 157 -14.06 -13.59 -14.54
CA ALA A 157 -13.15 -14.67 -14.86
C ALA A 157 -12.65 -14.53 -16.30
N VAL A 158 -11.47 -15.06 -16.58
CA VAL A 158 -10.93 -15.13 -17.94
C VAL A 158 -11.88 -15.90 -18.85
N THR A 159 -11.94 -15.49 -20.10
CA THR A 159 -12.62 -16.17 -21.20
C THR A 159 -11.64 -16.41 -22.34
N VAL A 160 -11.96 -17.36 -23.24
CA VAL A 160 -11.15 -17.59 -24.46
C VAL A 160 -11.03 -16.32 -25.32
N ALA A 161 -12.03 -15.43 -25.28
CA ALA A 161 -12.02 -14.15 -25.98
C ALA A 161 -10.93 -13.20 -25.48
N ASP A 162 -10.46 -13.33 -24.23
CA ASP A 162 -9.36 -12.54 -23.69
C ASP A 162 -7.99 -12.91 -24.30
N ARG A 163 -7.89 -14.05 -25.01
CA ARG A 163 -6.66 -14.48 -25.72
C ARG A 163 -5.41 -14.51 -24.83
N VAL A 164 -5.56 -14.86 -23.55
CA VAL A 164 -4.45 -14.95 -22.59
C VAL A 164 -3.64 -16.22 -22.88
N LYS A 165 -2.39 -16.06 -23.32
CA LYS A 165 -1.49 -17.19 -23.57
C LYS A 165 -1.13 -17.91 -22.28
N LYS A 166 -1.06 -19.24 -22.35
CA LYS A 166 -0.65 -20.08 -21.24
C LYS A 166 0.81 -20.50 -21.41
N PHE A 167 1.70 -19.68 -20.88
CA PHE A 167 3.12 -20.05 -20.77
C PHE A 167 3.32 -21.08 -19.66
N THR A 168 4.13 -22.09 -19.96
CA THR A 168 4.53 -23.15 -19.02
C THR A 168 6.04 -23.16 -18.90
N THR A 169 6.56 -23.89 -17.94
CA THR A 169 7.99 -24.15 -17.84
C THR A 169 8.25 -25.63 -17.62
N VAL A 170 9.46 -26.06 -17.97
CA VAL A 170 10.04 -27.33 -17.52
C VAL A 170 11.31 -26.98 -16.75
N THR A 171 11.35 -27.30 -15.45
CA THR A 171 12.48 -26.92 -14.58
C THR A 171 13.37 -28.10 -14.23
N THR A 172 14.68 -27.91 -14.44
CA THR A 172 15.74 -28.83 -13.99
C THR A 172 16.65 -28.16 -12.97
N TRP A 173 17.52 -28.93 -12.31
CA TRP A 173 18.55 -28.41 -11.42
C TRP A 173 19.90 -28.38 -12.13
N GLU A 174 20.55 -27.21 -12.16
CA GLU A 174 21.88 -27.01 -12.74
C GLU A 174 22.70 -26.14 -11.80
N ASN A 175 23.92 -26.56 -11.45
CA ASN A 175 24.85 -25.82 -10.59
C ASN A 175 24.25 -25.36 -9.24
N GLY A 176 23.35 -26.15 -8.65
CA GLY A 176 22.72 -25.83 -7.36
C GLY A 176 21.58 -24.81 -7.45
N ALA A 177 21.15 -24.43 -8.66
CA ALA A 177 20.02 -23.54 -8.91
C ALA A 177 19.00 -24.17 -9.87
N THR A 178 17.78 -23.64 -9.86
CA THR A 178 16.75 -23.98 -10.84
C THR A 178 17.13 -23.48 -12.23
N LYS A 179 16.84 -24.25 -13.27
CA LYS A 179 16.92 -23.85 -14.66
C LYS A 179 15.61 -24.16 -15.35
N SER A 180 14.82 -23.12 -15.57
CA SER A 180 13.51 -23.22 -16.21
C SER A 180 13.63 -23.00 -17.71
N VAL A 181 13.03 -23.88 -18.51
CA VAL A 181 12.87 -23.69 -19.95
C VAL A 181 11.45 -23.26 -20.24
N LEU A 182 11.27 -22.17 -20.99
CA LEU A 182 9.96 -21.65 -21.34
C LEU A 182 9.26 -22.56 -22.36
N GLY A 183 7.96 -22.77 -22.18
CA GLY A 183 7.07 -23.43 -23.12
C GLY A 183 5.75 -22.66 -23.23
N GLU A 184 4.90 -23.08 -24.16
CA GLU A 184 3.56 -22.50 -24.36
C GLU A 184 2.56 -23.62 -24.58
N ASN A 185 1.38 -23.49 -23.97
CA ASN A 185 0.27 -24.42 -24.07
C ASN A 185 -1.02 -23.67 -24.46
N TRP A 186 -1.01 -23.09 -25.65
CA TRP A 186 -2.15 -22.36 -26.22
C TRP A 186 -2.63 -21.21 -25.30
N LEU A 187 -3.94 -21.11 -25.10
CA LEU A 187 -4.63 -20.09 -24.31
C LEU A 187 -5.25 -20.68 -23.04
N TYR A 188 -5.42 -19.85 -22.02
CA TYR A 188 -6.30 -20.18 -20.89
C TYR A 188 -7.76 -20.27 -21.36
N THR A 189 -8.49 -21.23 -20.81
CA THR A 189 -9.93 -21.41 -21.08
C THR A 189 -10.78 -20.72 -20.02
N ASP A 190 -12.08 -20.62 -20.30
CA ASP A 190 -13.07 -19.98 -19.43
C ASP A 190 -12.96 -20.43 -17.97
N GLY A 191 -12.97 -19.46 -17.05
CA GLY A 191 -13.00 -19.73 -15.60
C GLY A 191 -11.66 -20.12 -14.97
N GLN A 192 -10.55 -20.20 -15.73
CA GLN A 192 -9.27 -20.67 -15.19
C GLN A 192 -8.45 -19.63 -14.41
N LEU A 193 -8.68 -18.34 -14.67
CA LEU A 193 -8.01 -17.22 -14.02
C LEU A 193 -9.05 -16.20 -13.54
N TYR A 194 -8.77 -15.56 -12.42
CA TYR A 194 -9.46 -14.35 -11.98
C TYR A 194 -9.01 -13.18 -12.84
N LYS A 195 -9.96 -12.39 -13.33
CA LYS A 195 -9.73 -11.19 -14.13
C LYS A 195 -10.18 -9.98 -13.32
N THR A 196 -9.27 -9.06 -13.07
CA THR A 196 -9.58 -7.77 -12.44
C THR A 196 -9.23 -6.66 -13.41
N SER A 197 -10.17 -5.77 -13.72
CA SER A 197 -9.90 -4.59 -14.56
C SER A 197 -10.01 -3.31 -13.74
N VAL A 198 -9.18 -2.33 -14.11
CA VAL A 198 -9.23 -0.96 -13.58
C VAL A 198 -9.22 -0.03 -14.76
N LYS A 199 -10.30 0.76 -14.89
CA LYS A 199 -10.40 1.84 -15.86
C LYS A 199 -10.22 3.16 -15.10
N ASP A 200 -9.17 3.89 -15.43
CA ASP A 200 -8.87 5.18 -14.80
C ASP A 200 -9.85 6.27 -15.23
N GLU A 201 -9.73 7.45 -14.61
CA GLU A 201 -10.60 8.60 -14.83
C GLU A 201 -10.54 9.14 -16.28
N ASP A 202 -9.46 8.86 -17.00
CA ASP A 202 -9.26 9.22 -18.42
C ASP A 202 -9.72 8.11 -19.38
N GLY A 203 -10.15 6.97 -18.83
CA GLY A 203 -10.66 5.84 -19.58
C GLY A 203 -9.61 4.84 -20.05
N ASN A 204 -8.36 4.96 -19.62
CA ASN A 204 -7.35 3.95 -19.90
C ASN A 204 -7.58 2.72 -19.00
N GLU A 205 -7.56 1.55 -19.61
CA GLU A 205 -7.88 0.30 -18.92
C GLU A 205 -6.62 -0.55 -18.70
N THR A 206 -6.51 -1.09 -17.50
CA THR A 206 -5.49 -2.06 -17.11
C THR A 206 -6.19 -3.30 -16.59
N ILE A 207 -5.79 -4.48 -17.05
CA ILE A 207 -6.40 -5.76 -16.70
C ILE A 207 -5.32 -6.67 -16.12
N GLU A 208 -5.58 -7.23 -14.94
CA GLU A 208 -4.75 -8.23 -14.31
C GLU A 208 -5.45 -9.60 -14.34
N PHE A 209 -4.70 -10.63 -14.69
CA PHE A 209 -5.15 -12.01 -14.62
C PHE A 209 -4.36 -12.77 -13.56
N LYS A 210 -5.04 -13.37 -12.60
CA LYS A 210 -4.43 -14.12 -11.48
C LYS A 210 -4.90 -15.56 -11.46
N ASN A 211 -4.00 -16.49 -11.11
CA ASN A 211 -4.38 -17.88 -10.91
C ASN A 211 -5.06 -18.11 -9.54
N GLY A 212 -5.49 -19.34 -9.27
CA GLY A 212 -6.14 -19.72 -8.01
C GLY A 212 -5.28 -19.54 -6.75
N GLN A 213 -3.96 -19.37 -6.89
CA GLN A 213 -3.02 -19.11 -5.80
C GLN A 213 -2.76 -17.60 -5.58
N GLY A 214 -3.39 -16.73 -6.38
CA GLY A 214 -3.19 -15.28 -6.32
C GLY A 214 -1.95 -14.78 -7.05
N GLN A 215 -1.23 -15.63 -7.78
CA GLN A 215 -0.09 -15.21 -8.60
C GLN A 215 -0.58 -14.48 -9.85
N LEU A 216 0.00 -13.32 -10.13
CA LEU A 216 -0.26 -12.54 -11.34
C LEU A 216 0.31 -13.28 -12.54
N ILE A 217 -0.50 -13.66 -13.52
CA ILE A 217 -0.10 -14.37 -14.74
C ILE A 217 0.12 -13.40 -15.90
N LEU A 218 -0.75 -12.40 -16.02
CA LEU A 218 -0.70 -11.38 -17.06
C LEU A 218 -1.12 -10.03 -16.48
N ALA A 219 -0.30 -9.00 -16.70
CA ALA A 219 -0.70 -7.62 -16.62
C ALA A 219 -0.85 -7.07 -18.04
N ARG A 220 -2.05 -6.61 -18.38
CA ARG A 220 -2.42 -6.10 -19.70
C ARG A 220 -2.77 -4.63 -19.62
N LYS A 221 -2.11 -3.80 -20.42
CA LYS A 221 -2.54 -2.43 -20.68
C LYS A 221 -3.30 -2.38 -22.00
N VAL A 222 -4.53 -1.86 -21.98
CA VAL A 222 -5.33 -1.64 -23.19
C VAL A 222 -4.85 -0.36 -23.86
N ILE A 223 -4.37 -0.47 -25.10
CA ILE A 223 -3.89 0.66 -25.92
C ILE A 223 -5.02 1.13 -26.82
N ALA A 224 -5.65 0.20 -27.53
CA ALA A 224 -6.79 0.43 -28.40
C ALA A 224 -7.69 -0.82 -28.44
N ALA A 225 -8.76 -0.78 -29.24
CA ALA A 225 -9.60 -1.95 -29.47
C ALA A 225 -8.75 -3.09 -30.03
N ASP A 226 -8.76 -4.23 -29.33
CA ASP A 226 -7.95 -5.43 -29.64
C ASP A 226 -6.42 -5.21 -29.72
N GLU A 227 -5.91 -4.09 -29.19
CA GLU A 227 -4.48 -3.80 -29.10
C GLU A 227 -4.05 -3.67 -27.63
N TYR A 228 -3.11 -4.52 -27.24
CA TYR A 228 -2.72 -4.71 -25.85
C TYR A 228 -1.21 -4.71 -25.68
N ALA A 229 -0.72 -4.07 -24.61
CA ALA A 229 0.63 -4.27 -24.10
C ALA A 229 0.57 -5.30 -22.96
N ASP A 230 0.94 -6.54 -23.29
CA ASP A 230 0.87 -7.69 -22.40
C ASP A 230 2.22 -8.00 -21.74
N THR A 231 2.25 -8.04 -20.41
CA THR A 231 3.39 -8.52 -19.62
C THR A 231 3.03 -9.81 -18.92
N TYR A 232 3.64 -10.92 -19.33
CA TYR A 232 3.40 -12.23 -18.72
C TYR A 232 4.40 -12.50 -17.61
N TYR A 233 3.91 -13.14 -16.55
CA TYR A 233 4.67 -13.60 -15.40
C TYR A 233 4.55 -15.12 -15.37
N VAL A 234 5.67 -15.80 -15.58
CA VAL A 234 5.69 -17.25 -15.75
C VAL A 234 6.37 -17.88 -14.55
N TYR A 235 5.63 -18.73 -13.86
CA TYR A 235 6.10 -19.43 -12.67
C TYR A 235 6.55 -20.84 -13.03
N ASN A 236 7.56 -21.32 -12.30
CA ASN A 236 7.94 -22.73 -12.34
C ASN A 236 7.06 -23.62 -11.48
N GLU A 237 7.30 -24.92 -11.57
CA GLU A 237 6.60 -25.98 -10.84
C GLU A 237 6.77 -25.87 -9.31
N TYR A 238 7.71 -25.04 -8.85
CA TYR A 238 7.94 -24.69 -7.44
C TYR A 238 7.27 -23.36 -7.02
N ASN A 239 6.40 -22.80 -7.86
CA ASN A 239 5.72 -21.52 -7.66
C ASN A 239 6.65 -20.29 -7.57
N GLN A 240 7.86 -20.40 -8.13
CA GLN A 240 8.83 -19.30 -8.19
C GLN A 240 8.73 -18.61 -9.57
N LEU A 241 8.84 -17.29 -9.60
CA LEU A 241 8.79 -16.51 -10.84
C LEU A 241 10.03 -16.81 -11.68
N ALA A 242 9.90 -17.58 -12.76
CA ALA A 242 11.01 -17.98 -13.61
C ALA A 242 11.29 -16.99 -14.74
N PHE A 243 10.23 -16.45 -15.34
CA PHE A 243 10.34 -15.46 -16.42
C PHE A 243 9.35 -14.31 -16.24
N VAL A 244 9.75 -13.11 -16.66
CA VAL A 244 8.82 -12.04 -17.02
C VAL A 244 9.02 -11.72 -18.50
N ILE A 245 7.94 -11.80 -19.27
CA ILE A 245 7.91 -11.61 -20.72
C ILE A 245 7.26 -10.25 -20.98
N PRO A 246 8.04 -9.19 -21.31
CA PRO A 246 7.50 -7.85 -21.55
C PRO A 246 6.70 -7.75 -22.86
N PRO A 247 5.99 -6.63 -23.10
CA PRO A 247 5.13 -6.45 -24.27
C PRO A 247 5.82 -6.72 -25.61
N LEU A 248 7.06 -6.27 -25.80
CA LEU A 248 7.81 -6.49 -27.04
C LEU A 248 8.16 -7.96 -27.29
N ALA A 249 8.25 -8.77 -26.24
CA ALA A 249 8.51 -10.20 -26.34
C ALA A 249 7.21 -11.00 -26.50
N SER A 250 6.13 -10.61 -25.80
CA SER A 250 4.87 -11.35 -25.75
C SER A 250 4.12 -11.38 -27.09
N ILE A 251 4.31 -10.36 -27.93
CA ILE A 251 3.76 -10.28 -29.29
C ILE A 251 4.45 -11.24 -30.26
N ARG A 252 5.65 -11.76 -29.94
CA ARG A 252 6.38 -12.65 -30.84
C ARG A 252 5.80 -14.06 -30.78
N GLY A 253 5.53 -14.64 -31.95
CA GLY A 253 4.97 -16.00 -32.05
C GLY A 253 5.99 -17.11 -31.71
N ASP A 254 7.28 -16.81 -31.79
CA ASP A 254 8.38 -17.76 -31.53
C ASP A 254 8.94 -17.62 -30.11
N ILE A 255 8.35 -16.77 -29.26
CA ILE A 255 8.95 -16.44 -27.96
C ILE A 255 9.11 -17.65 -27.06
N ALA A 256 8.26 -18.69 -27.14
CA ALA A 256 8.42 -19.88 -26.29
C ALA A 256 9.75 -20.62 -26.54
N THR A 257 10.18 -20.75 -27.79
CA THR A 257 11.33 -21.57 -28.18
C THR A 257 12.59 -20.76 -28.49
N ASN A 258 12.50 -19.44 -28.64
CA ASN A 258 13.61 -18.59 -29.06
C ASN A 258 14.47 -18.09 -27.88
N THR A 259 15.48 -18.87 -27.51
CA THR A 259 16.39 -18.54 -26.39
C THR A 259 17.19 -17.25 -26.61
N LEU A 260 17.53 -16.90 -27.86
CA LEU A 260 18.18 -15.63 -28.16
C LEU A 260 17.28 -14.44 -27.79
N LYS A 261 15.98 -14.55 -28.08
CA LYS A 261 15.00 -13.50 -27.72
C LYS A 261 14.65 -13.51 -26.23
N HIS A 262 14.77 -14.64 -25.53
CA HIS A 262 14.72 -14.64 -24.06
C HIS A 262 15.82 -13.77 -23.47
N ASP A 263 17.04 -13.89 -24.00
CA ASP A 263 18.20 -13.15 -23.51
C ASP A 263 18.14 -11.65 -23.83
N GLU A 264 17.60 -11.30 -25.00
CA GLU A 264 17.45 -9.91 -25.43
C GLU A 264 16.28 -9.20 -24.73
N LEU A 265 15.16 -9.88 -24.51
CA LEU A 265 13.88 -9.21 -24.19
C LEU A 265 13.23 -9.66 -22.89
N CYS A 266 13.57 -10.82 -22.32
CA CYS A 266 12.89 -11.36 -21.14
C CYS A 266 13.73 -11.22 -19.87
N TYR A 267 13.04 -11.10 -18.73
CA TYR A 267 13.66 -11.28 -17.42
C TYR A 267 13.67 -12.76 -17.11
N GLN A 268 14.78 -13.26 -16.58
CA GLN A 268 14.94 -14.68 -16.24
C GLN A 268 15.48 -14.78 -14.81
N TYR A 269 14.99 -15.75 -14.06
CA TYR A 269 15.32 -15.91 -12.63
C TYR A 269 15.59 -17.37 -12.30
N ARG A 270 16.53 -17.58 -11.38
CA ARG A 270 16.93 -18.90 -10.91
C ARG A 270 17.12 -18.89 -9.40
N TYR A 271 16.66 -19.94 -8.75
CA TYR A 271 16.57 -20.04 -7.31
C TYR A 271 17.37 -21.23 -6.79
N ASP A 272 17.90 -21.11 -5.58
CA ASP A 272 18.54 -22.24 -4.91
C ASP A 272 17.50 -23.18 -4.24
N GLY A 273 17.98 -24.26 -3.61
CA GLY A 273 17.16 -25.22 -2.87
C GLY A 273 16.35 -24.63 -1.70
N ARG A 274 16.57 -23.36 -1.33
CA ARG A 274 15.85 -22.63 -0.28
C ARG A 274 14.94 -21.54 -0.86
N SER A 275 14.69 -21.55 -2.17
CA SER A 275 13.89 -20.54 -2.88
C SER A 275 14.46 -19.13 -2.82
N ARG A 276 15.77 -18.97 -2.64
CA ARG A 276 16.45 -17.67 -2.71
C ARG A 276 16.90 -17.41 -4.13
N LEU A 277 16.70 -16.19 -4.64
CA LEU A 277 17.12 -15.81 -5.99
C LEU A 277 18.64 -15.76 -6.08
N VAL A 278 19.26 -16.71 -6.78
CA VAL A 278 20.73 -16.83 -6.88
C VAL A 278 21.29 -16.42 -8.22
N GLU A 279 20.47 -16.47 -9.28
CA GLU A 279 20.85 -15.92 -10.58
C GLU A 279 19.66 -15.16 -11.17
N LYS A 280 19.92 -14.01 -11.77
CA LYS A 280 18.93 -13.31 -12.58
C LYS A 280 19.56 -12.77 -13.84
N LYS A 281 18.78 -12.67 -14.90
CA LYS A 281 19.18 -12.04 -16.16
C LYS A 281 18.12 -11.01 -16.54
N LEU A 282 18.57 -9.79 -16.77
CA LEU A 282 17.73 -8.70 -17.25
C LEU A 282 17.83 -8.63 -18.79
N PRO A 283 16.78 -8.15 -19.48
CA PRO A 283 16.81 -7.98 -20.94
C PRO A 283 18.04 -7.19 -21.39
N GLY A 284 18.80 -7.73 -22.35
CA GLY A 284 19.99 -7.09 -22.91
C GLY A 284 21.21 -7.03 -21.98
N LYS A 285 21.14 -7.64 -20.79
CA LYS A 285 22.25 -7.79 -19.85
C LYS A 285 22.70 -9.25 -19.74
N GLY A 286 23.92 -9.44 -19.24
CA GLY A 286 24.39 -10.77 -18.83
C GLY A 286 23.77 -11.23 -17.50
N TRP A 287 24.10 -12.45 -17.08
CA TRP A 287 23.67 -12.99 -15.79
C TRP A 287 24.29 -12.22 -14.62
N GLU A 288 23.48 -11.95 -13.61
CA GLU A 288 23.88 -11.47 -12.29
C GLU A 288 23.73 -12.61 -11.28
N TYR A 289 24.78 -12.86 -10.51
CA TYR A 289 24.87 -13.91 -9.51
C TYR A 289 24.79 -13.32 -8.11
N MET A 290 24.16 -14.05 -7.20
CA MET A 290 23.92 -13.63 -5.82
C MET A 290 24.31 -14.76 -4.87
N VAL A 291 25.09 -14.44 -3.84
CA VAL A 291 25.55 -15.38 -2.82
C VAL A 291 25.04 -14.94 -1.47
N TYR A 292 24.47 -15.89 -0.74
CA TYR A 292 23.89 -15.66 0.57
C TYR A 292 24.65 -16.43 1.65
N ASP A 293 24.74 -15.85 2.85
CA ASP A 293 25.24 -16.57 4.02
C ASP A 293 24.17 -17.51 4.62
N LYS A 294 24.51 -18.14 5.74
CA LYS A 294 23.61 -19.04 6.48
C LYS A 294 22.46 -18.30 7.20
N GLN A 295 22.55 -16.98 7.32
CA GLN A 295 21.50 -16.12 7.89
C GLN A 295 20.63 -15.47 6.81
N ASP A 296 20.72 -15.96 5.56
CA ASP A 296 19.98 -15.46 4.40
C ASP A 296 20.26 -14.01 4.02
N ARG A 297 21.45 -13.51 4.37
CA ARG A 297 21.91 -12.17 3.98
C ARG A 297 22.71 -12.26 2.70
N LEU A 298 22.47 -11.33 1.78
CA LEU A 298 23.21 -11.21 0.53
C LEU A 298 24.63 -10.71 0.82
N ILE A 299 25.62 -11.59 0.71
CA ILE A 299 27.02 -11.29 1.04
C ILE A 299 27.88 -10.99 -0.19
N ALA A 300 27.47 -11.43 -1.38
CA ALA A 300 28.17 -11.10 -2.60
C ALA A 300 27.24 -11.07 -3.82
N THR A 301 27.54 -10.18 -4.75
CA THR A 301 26.91 -10.09 -6.06
C THR A 301 27.96 -9.96 -7.14
N GLN A 302 27.72 -10.56 -8.29
CA GLN A 302 28.58 -10.45 -9.46
C GLN A 302 27.74 -10.30 -10.71
N ASP A 303 27.88 -9.16 -11.40
CA ASP A 303 27.34 -8.97 -12.74
C ASP A 303 28.33 -9.49 -13.80
N ALA A 304 27.93 -9.39 -15.07
CA ALA A 304 28.75 -9.87 -16.19
C ALA A 304 30.10 -9.14 -16.30
N GLU A 305 30.19 -7.85 -15.98
CA GLU A 305 31.43 -7.07 -16.07
C GLU A 305 32.39 -7.42 -14.93
N LEU A 306 31.87 -7.57 -13.72
CA LEU A 306 32.63 -8.06 -12.58
C LEU A 306 33.09 -9.50 -12.82
N LYS A 307 32.26 -10.35 -13.44
CA LYS A 307 32.63 -11.72 -13.81
C LYS A 307 33.80 -11.74 -14.79
N ASN A 308 33.79 -10.89 -15.81
CA ASN A 308 34.90 -10.76 -16.77
C ASN A 308 36.22 -10.35 -16.10
N LYS A 309 36.14 -9.63 -14.97
CA LYS A 309 37.29 -9.21 -14.16
C LYS A 309 37.65 -10.20 -13.04
N GLY A 310 36.91 -11.30 -12.89
CA GLY A 310 37.05 -12.23 -11.76
C GLY A 310 36.76 -11.58 -10.40
N GLN A 311 35.91 -10.56 -10.37
CA GLN A 311 35.62 -9.73 -9.20
C GLN A 311 34.21 -9.99 -8.66
N TRP A 312 34.02 -9.76 -7.37
CA TRP A 312 32.73 -9.78 -6.68
C TRP A 312 32.55 -8.49 -5.90
N LEU A 313 31.34 -7.92 -5.94
CA LEU A 313 30.93 -6.91 -4.98
C LEU A 313 30.45 -7.63 -3.73
N TYR A 314 31.13 -7.45 -2.60
CA TYR A 314 30.78 -8.11 -1.34
C TYR A 314 30.29 -7.12 -0.29
N THR A 315 29.47 -7.63 0.62
CA THR A 315 28.95 -6.91 1.78
C THR A 315 29.25 -7.71 3.05
N LYS A 316 29.89 -7.08 4.02
CA LYS A 316 30.14 -7.66 5.33
C LYS A 316 29.19 -7.06 6.35
N TYR A 317 28.65 -7.91 7.19
CA TYR A 317 27.73 -7.57 8.26
C TYR A 317 28.35 -7.82 9.63
N ASP A 318 27.90 -7.10 10.64
CA ASP A 318 28.14 -7.48 12.04
C ASP A 318 27.12 -8.52 12.55
N GLN A 319 27.23 -8.87 13.84
CA GLN A 319 26.34 -9.82 14.50
C GLN A 319 24.87 -9.37 14.59
N PHE A 320 24.61 -8.08 14.41
CA PHE A 320 23.27 -7.50 14.44
C PHE A 320 22.73 -7.21 13.03
N SER A 321 23.36 -7.78 12.00
CA SER A 321 22.98 -7.61 10.59
C SER A 321 23.08 -6.18 10.08
N ARG A 322 23.92 -5.35 10.69
CA ARG A 322 24.25 -4.02 10.18
C ARG A 322 25.41 -4.14 9.19
N VAL A 323 25.32 -3.43 8.07
CA VAL A 323 26.42 -3.36 7.10
C VAL A 323 27.60 -2.65 7.75
N ILE A 324 28.75 -3.31 7.80
CA ILE A 324 29.99 -2.72 8.31
C ILE A 324 30.99 -2.40 7.20
N MET A 325 30.86 -3.04 6.04
CA MET A 325 31.75 -2.83 4.91
C MET A 325 31.13 -3.32 3.61
N THR A 326 31.39 -2.61 2.52
CA THR A 326 31.13 -3.04 1.15
C THR A 326 32.39 -2.82 0.32
N GLY A 327 32.72 -3.73 -0.60
CA GLY A 327 33.90 -3.58 -1.43
C GLY A 327 33.94 -4.52 -2.62
N ILE A 328 34.95 -4.36 -3.47
CA ILE A 328 35.23 -5.26 -4.59
C ILE A 328 36.37 -6.18 -4.19
N SER A 329 36.19 -7.50 -4.29
CA SER A 329 37.24 -8.50 -4.10
C SER A 329 37.47 -9.27 -5.38
N GLN A 330 38.73 -9.51 -5.75
CA GLN A 330 39.06 -10.57 -6.70
C GLN A 330 38.73 -11.92 -6.06
N ALA A 331 38.15 -12.85 -6.82
CA ALA A 331 37.79 -14.16 -6.32
C ALA A 331 39.01 -14.81 -5.64
N MET A 332 38.92 -15.03 -4.33
CA MET A 332 39.87 -15.89 -3.61
C MET A 332 39.69 -17.30 -4.19
N GLY A 333 40.80 -17.85 -4.71
CA GLY A 333 40.87 -19.25 -5.12
C GLY A 333 40.68 -20.21 -3.96
#